data_AF-A0A8D0FAB8-F1
#
_entry.id   AF-A0A8D0FAB8-F1
#
_cell.length_a   1.000
_cell.length_b   1.000
_cell.length_c   1.000
_cell.angle_alpha   90.00
_cell.angle_beta   90.00
_cell.angle_gamma   90.00
#
_symmetry.space_group_name_H-M   'P 1'
#
loop_
_entity.id
_entity.type
_entity.pdbx_description
1 polymer ?
#
loop_
_entity_poly.entity_id
_entity_poly.type
_entity_poly.pdbx_seq_one_letter_code
_entity_poly.pdbx_strand_id
1 'polypeptide(L)'
;IGLRRPEDLELNSSAHCPSGLITQDLSPTITSWHMNTYWHSSQPPQGSNKKVSFSGTVWTQNILSLIIHEGHRNGTENVETMERIPWLEYRTKNRDYTVLPSPRVFATHLPYYLLPRDLRNKRGRIIYVTRNPKDVMVSYYHFSKYMSTLEEIPDFNLFMERFLAGKVLASSWLDHVAGWYSHAEDFNILFVTYEEMKKDLRSAVLKICNFLGKKLSEEEVDSVVRQATFENMRKDPRANYENLPDDIALKNKGSFLRKGTVGDWKNIMTVAQNERFDKVLSEKMKTLPIKFIWDINDEI
;
A
#
# COMPACT_ATOMS: atom_id res chain seq x y z
N ILE A 1 25.95 42.06 13.79
CA ILE A 1 24.62 42.30 14.41
C ILE A 1 23.68 41.29 13.77
N GLY A 2 23.33 40.11 14.30
CA GLY A 2 23.16 39.61 15.66
C GLY A 2 21.87 38.79 15.60
N LEU A 3 21.98 37.46 15.59
CA LEU A 3 20.88 36.49 15.50
C LEU A 3 19.90 36.69 16.68
N ARG A 4 18.59 36.79 16.40
CA ARG A 4 17.54 36.71 17.44
C ARG A 4 17.12 35.26 17.64
N ARG A 5 16.96 34.89 18.91
CA ARG A 5 16.57 33.54 19.37
C ARG A 5 15.04 33.37 19.34
N PRO A 6 14.52 32.12 19.23
CA PRO A 6 13.10 31.82 19.00
C PRO A 6 12.19 31.93 20.24
N GLU A 7 12.51 32.81 21.20
CA GLU A 7 11.81 32.89 22.49
C GLU A 7 10.77 34.04 22.54
N ASP A 8 10.60 34.79 21.45
CA ASP A 8 9.82 36.04 21.41
C ASP A 8 8.39 35.92 20.83
N LEU A 9 7.71 34.77 20.93
CA LEU A 9 6.29 34.68 20.56
C LEU A 9 5.46 33.93 21.61
N GLU A 10 5.03 34.66 22.63
CA GLU A 10 3.92 34.28 23.50
C GLU A 10 2.58 34.36 22.75
N LEU A 11 1.76 33.30 22.85
CA LEU A 11 0.30 33.41 22.74
C LEU A 11 -0.39 32.51 23.77
N ASN A 12 -0.69 33.16 24.90
CA ASN A 12 -1.91 33.12 25.72
C ASN A 12 -2.54 31.79 26.17
N SER A 13 -2.53 31.62 27.49
CA SER A 13 -3.19 30.60 28.31
C SER A 13 -4.57 31.02 28.81
N SER A 14 -5.58 30.16 28.69
CA SER A 14 -6.70 29.95 29.64
C SER A 14 -7.47 28.70 29.15
N ALA A 15 -7.95 27.72 29.93
CA ALA A 15 -8.33 27.65 31.33
C ALA A 15 -8.16 26.19 31.87
N HIS A 16 -8.17 26.07 33.21
CA HIS A 16 -7.87 24.88 34.04
C HIS A 16 -8.95 23.77 34.10
N CYS A 17 -8.54 22.53 34.43
CA CYS A 17 -9.00 21.72 35.60
C CYS A 17 -8.12 20.43 35.79
N PRO A 18 -8.15 19.70 36.94
CA PRO A 18 -7.02 19.58 37.87
C PRO A 18 -6.41 18.16 38.01
N SER A 19 -5.28 18.13 38.73
CA SER A 19 -4.31 17.07 39.05
C SER A 19 -4.77 15.91 39.96
N GLY A 20 -4.14 14.73 39.81
CA GLY A 20 -3.94 13.71 40.87
C GLY A 20 -3.91 12.24 40.37
N LEU A 21 -2.84 11.78 39.69
CA LEU A 21 -1.70 10.99 40.24
C LEU A 21 -2.02 9.55 40.73
N ILE A 22 -1.68 8.55 39.91
CA ILE A 22 -0.81 7.42 40.31
C ILE A 22 0.25 7.24 39.21
N THR A 23 1.43 6.85 39.68
CA THR A 23 2.80 7.04 39.21
C THR A 23 3.27 6.15 38.05
N GLN A 24 4.05 6.77 37.16
CA GLN A 24 5.29 6.30 36.54
C GLN A 24 5.37 4.82 36.10
N ASP A 25 5.12 4.59 34.82
CA ASP A 25 6.24 4.28 33.92
C ASP A 25 5.94 4.86 32.52
N LEU A 26 6.86 5.70 32.04
CA LEU A 26 6.96 6.32 30.70
C LEU A 26 5.64 6.61 29.96
N SER A 27 5.06 7.78 30.23
CA SER A 27 3.97 8.42 29.47
C SER A 27 4.51 9.55 28.54
N PRO A 28 3.76 10.12 27.57
CA PRO A 28 2.30 9.99 27.44
C PRO A 28 1.67 9.96 26.02
N THR A 29 0.36 9.62 26.03
CA THR A 29 -0.76 10.16 25.22
C THR A 29 -0.88 9.77 23.74
N ILE A 30 -1.81 8.85 23.38
CA ILE A 30 -3.25 9.09 23.10
C ILE A 30 -3.47 10.03 21.91
N THR A 31 -3.79 9.48 20.75
CA THR A 31 -5.11 9.62 20.08
C THR A 31 -5.09 8.87 18.74
N SER A 32 -6.22 8.25 18.44
CA SER A 32 -6.61 7.59 17.20
C SER A 32 -6.25 8.38 15.93
N TRP A 33 -6.15 7.78 14.72
CA TRP A 33 -7.30 7.56 13.82
C TRP A 33 -6.84 7.27 12.33
N HIS A 34 -7.52 6.34 11.60
CA HIS A 34 -7.89 6.23 10.12
C HIS A 34 -6.83 6.21 8.95
N MET A 35 -6.95 5.58 7.73
CA MET A 35 -7.87 4.62 7.03
C MET A 35 -7.27 3.99 5.71
N ASN A 36 -7.91 2.99 5.06
CA ASN A 36 -8.24 2.90 3.60
C ASN A 36 -9.69 2.54 3.39
N THR A 37 -10.42 3.24 2.51
CA THR A 37 -11.53 2.79 1.62
C THR A 37 -12.61 3.86 1.40
N TYR A 38 -13.41 3.57 0.37
CA TYR A 38 -14.71 4.11 0.00
C TYR A 38 -15.61 4.53 1.17
N TRP A 39 -16.18 5.73 1.09
CA TRP A 39 -17.01 6.31 2.15
C TRP A 39 -18.08 7.29 1.64
N HIS A 40 -19.11 7.55 2.48
CA HIS A 40 -20.05 8.68 2.48
C HIS A 40 -19.98 9.44 3.84
N SER A 41 -19.50 10.71 3.79
CA SER A 41 -19.47 11.77 4.84
C SER A 41 -18.63 11.64 6.14
N SER A 42 -17.74 12.63 6.35
CA SER A 42 -16.98 12.99 7.57
C SER A 42 -15.49 12.57 7.60
N GLN A 43 -14.67 13.53 8.03
CA GLN A 43 -13.26 13.84 7.72
C GLN A 43 -12.19 12.85 8.24
N PRO A 44 -11.01 12.76 7.58
CA PRO A 44 -9.87 12.00 8.08
C PRO A 44 -8.88 12.86 8.91
N PRO A 45 -8.10 12.24 9.81
CA PRO A 45 -7.37 12.88 10.93
C PRO A 45 -5.89 13.13 10.60
N GLN A 46 -5.28 14.09 11.32
CA GLN A 46 -3.88 14.55 11.20
C GLN A 46 -2.89 13.75 12.05
N GLY A 47 -1.76 13.34 11.46
CA GLY A 47 -0.61 12.72 12.15
C GLY A 47 0.03 11.58 11.37
N SER A 48 1.22 11.82 10.83
CA SER A 48 1.95 10.97 9.88
C SER A 48 2.69 9.80 10.53
N ASN A 49 2.48 8.60 9.99
CA ASN A 49 3.53 7.57 9.85
C ASN A 49 3.42 7.02 8.44
N LYS A 50 4.45 7.27 7.61
CA LYS A 50 4.52 6.79 6.23
C LYS A 50 4.51 5.26 6.24
N LYS A 51 3.63 4.61 5.48
CA LYS A 51 3.60 3.14 5.34
C LYS A 51 3.67 2.78 3.87
N VAL A 52 4.47 1.78 3.53
CA VAL A 52 4.64 1.29 2.16
C VAL A 52 4.60 -0.23 2.16
N SER A 53 3.81 -0.85 1.27
CA SER A 53 3.79 -2.30 1.04
C SER A 53 3.85 -2.62 -0.46
N PHE A 54 4.63 -3.64 -0.81
CA PHE A 54 5.11 -3.88 -2.19
C PHE A 54 4.38 -5.03 -2.88
N SER A 55 3.09 -5.15 -2.61
CA SER A 55 2.26 -6.28 -3.04
C SER A 55 1.52 -6.04 -4.37
N GLY A 56 1.83 -4.96 -5.10
CA GLY A 56 1.16 -4.62 -6.37
C GLY A 56 0.13 -3.49 -6.28
N THR A 57 0.19 -2.65 -5.24
CA THR A 57 -0.82 -1.60 -5.00
C THR A 57 -0.98 -0.63 -6.17
N VAL A 58 0.11 -0.17 -6.79
CA VAL A 58 0.04 0.73 -7.95
C VAL A 58 -0.60 0.06 -9.17
N TRP A 59 -0.37 -1.25 -9.35
CA TRP A 59 -1.02 -2.01 -10.40
C TRP A 59 -2.53 -2.09 -10.18
N THR A 60 -2.95 -2.39 -8.96
CA THR A 60 -4.38 -2.41 -8.59
C THR A 60 -5.01 -1.03 -8.63
N GLN A 61 -4.30 0.04 -8.24
CA GLN A 61 -4.77 1.42 -8.43
C GLN A 61 -5.04 1.73 -9.91
N ASN A 62 -4.15 1.31 -10.81
CA ASN A 62 -4.36 1.49 -12.24
C ASN A 62 -5.57 0.68 -12.75
N ILE A 63 -5.68 -0.59 -12.38
CA ILE A 63 -6.85 -1.44 -12.73
C ILE A 63 -8.14 -0.78 -12.25
N LEU A 64 -8.20 -0.32 -11.00
CA LEU A 64 -9.37 0.35 -10.45
C LEU A 64 -9.67 1.67 -11.17
N SER A 65 -8.64 2.44 -11.51
CA SER A 65 -8.79 3.69 -12.26
C SER A 65 -9.41 3.42 -13.65
N LEU A 66 -8.93 2.39 -14.35
CA LEU A 66 -9.44 1.97 -15.66
C LEU A 66 -10.86 1.38 -15.59
N ILE A 67 -11.23 0.68 -14.50
CA ILE A 67 -12.58 0.14 -14.31
C ILE A 67 -13.58 1.26 -14.00
N ILE A 68 -13.23 2.17 -13.09
CA ILE A 68 -14.17 3.13 -12.49
C ILE A 68 -14.31 4.39 -13.34
N HIS A 69 -13.24 4.84 -13.99
CA HIS A 69 -13.19 6.10 -14.72
C HIS A 69 -13.06 5.84 -16.22
N GLU A 70 -14.18 5.95 -16.93
CA GLU A 70 -14.23 5.77 -18.39
C GLU A 70 -13.28 6.71 -19.11
N GLY A 71 -13.21 7.96 -18.68
CA GLY A 71 -12.31 8.93 -19.28
C GLY A 71 -10.83 8.52 -19.22
N HIS A 72 -10.43 7.87 -18.12
CA HIS A 72 -9.07 7.40 -17.91
C HIS A 72 -8.78 6.23 -18.84
N ARG A 73 -9.76 5.32 -18.95
CA ARG A 73 -9.74 4.16 -19.85
C ARG A 73 -9.73 4.54 -21.33
N ASN A 74 -10.46 5.59 -21.73
CA ASN A 74 -10.56 6.00 -23.13
C ASN A 74 -9.54 7.11 -23.51
N GLY A 75 -8.77 7.63 -22.54
CA GLY A 75 -7.74 8.63 -22.77
C GLY A 75 -8.24 10.07 -22.88
N THR A 76 -9.51 10.34 -22.57
CA THR A 76 -10.07 11.71 -22.59
C THR A 76 -9.76 12.53 -21.33
N GLU A 77 -9.17 11.90 -20.31
CA GLU A 77 -8.63 12.59 -19.12
C GLU A 77 -7.19 12.17 -18.80
N ASN A 78 -6.40 13.18 -18.42
CA ASN A 78 -5.00 13.04 -18.08
C ASN A 78 -4.77 13.28 -16.58
N VAL A 79 -5.43 12.48 -15.74
CA VAL A 79 -5.22 12.48 -14.28
C VAL A 79 -4.48 11.23 -13.87
N GLU A 80 -3.42 11.41 -13.09
CA GLU A 80 -2.59 10.35 -12.55
C GLU A 80 -3.36 9.46 -11.56
N THR A 81 -3.01 8.18 -11.52
CA THR A 81 -3.57 7.18 -10.61
C THR A 81 -3.42 7.58 -9.14
N MET A 82 -2.31 8.22 -8.75
CA MET A 82 -2.11 8.73 -7.39
C MET A 82 -3.11 9.84 -7.03
N GLU A 83 -3.53 10.65 -7.99
CA GLU A 83 -4.50 11.74 -7.77
C GLU A 83 -5.95 11.25 -7.80
N ARG A 84 -6.22 10.16 -8.53
CA ARG A 84 -7.53 9.48 -8.55
C ARG A 84 -7.77 8.65 -7.31
N ILE A 85 -6.74 7.91 -6.90
CA ILE A 85 -6.78 6.98 -5.78
C ILE A 85 -5.70 7.42 -4.79
N PRO A 86 -5.93 8.53 -4.05
CA PRO A 86 -4.96 9.06 -3.12
C PRO A 86 -4.65 8.08 -2.00
N TRP A 87 -3.43 8.18 -1.50
CA TRP A 87 -2.97 7.44 -0.35
C TRP A 87 -3.52 8.04 0.93
N LEU A 88 -4.12 7.24 1.79
CA LEU A 88 -4.86 7.79 2.92
C LEU A 88 -3.96 8.24 4.07
N GLU A 89 -2.82 7.57 4.25
CA GLU A 89 -1.78 7.97 5.20
C GLU A 89 -0.92 9.14 4.72
N TYR A 90 -1.02 9.51 3.43
CA TYR A 90 -0.32 10.67 2.87
C TYR A 90 -1.32 11.77 2.56
N ARG A 91 -1.29 12.83 3.35
CA ARG A 91 -2.06 14.04 3.06
C ARG A 91 -1.38 14.82 1.93
N THR A 92 -1.35 14.27 0.72
CA THR A 92 -0.76 14.94 -0.44
C THR A 92 -1.50 16.26 -0.68
N LYS A 93 -0.74 17.36 -0.69
CA LYS A 93 -1.22 18.70 -1.06
C LYS A 93 -2.37 19.26 -0.20
N ASN A 94 -2.51 18.82 1.06
CA ASN A 94 -3.59 19.26 1.97
C ASN A 94 -5.01 19.14 1.37
N ARG A 95 -5.22 18.16 0.49
CA ARG A 95 -6.50 17.99 -0.20
C ARG A 95 -7.58 17.54 0.77
N ASP A 96 -8.74 18.21 0.72
CA ASP A 96 -9.93 17.76 1.44
C ASP A 96 -10.57 16.59 0.67
N TYR A 97 -10.44 15.37 1.18
CA TYR A 97 -11.04 14.19 0.54
C TYR A 97 -12.56 14.11 0.73
N THR A 98 -13.16 14.99 1.54
CA THR A 98 -14.63 15.05 1.68
C THR A 98 -15.32 15.69 0.50
N VAL A 99 -14.61 16.50 -0.30
CA VAL A 99 -15.14 17.12 -1.52
C VAL A 99 -14.98 16.25 -2.77
N LEU A 100 -14.30 15.10 -2.67
CA LEU A 100 -14.18 14.18 -3.81
C LEU A 100 -15.54 13.56 -4.17
N PRO A 101 -15.89 13.47 -5.47
CA PRO A 101 -17.12 12.84 -5.89
C PRO A 101 -17.11 11.34 -5.53
N SER A 102 -18.29 10.80 -5.24
CA SER A 102 -18.45 9.34 -5.11
C SER A 102 -18.55 8.74 -6.52
N PRO A 103 -17.94 7.58 -6.83
CA PRO A 103 -17.05 6.74 -6.02
C PRO A 103 -15.78 7.39 -5.46
N ARG A 104 -15.52 7.28 -4.15
CA ARG A 104 -14.21 7.65 -3.58
C ARG A 104 -13.36 6.41 -3.37
N VAL A 105 -12.15 6.39 -3.88
CA VAL A 105 -11.25 5.23 -3.79
C VAL A 105 -9.94 5.68 -3.17
N PHE A 106 -9.38 4.89 -2.26
CA PHE A 106 -8.15 5.21 -1.55
C PHE A 106 -7.18 4.03 -1.56
N ALA A 107 -5.88 4.34 -1.51
CA ALA A 107 -4.80 3.38 -1.32
C ALA A 107 -4.16 3.52 0.08
N THR A 108 -3.72 2.41 0.67
CA THR A 108 -3.09 2.38 1.99
C THR A 108 -2.26 1.15 2.17
N HIS A 109 -1.35 1.25 3.13
CA HIS A 109 -0.61 0.17 3.73
C HIS A 109 -0.81 0.08 5.25
N LEU A 110 -1.89 0.67 5.78
CA LEU A 110 -2.28 0.50 7.16
C LEU A 110 -2.68 -0.96 7.47
N PRO A 111 -2.29 -1.49 8.64
CA PRO A 111 -2.83 -2.75 9.14
C PRO A 111 -4.32 -2.60 9.51
N TYR A 112 -5.03 -3.73 9.57
CA TYR A 112 -6.48 -3.78 9.81
C TYR A 112 -6.96 -3.00 11.07
N TYR A 113 -6.12 -2.92 12.11
CA TYR A 113 -6.46 -2.20 13.36
C TYR A 113 -6.30 -0.68 13.29
N LEU A 114 -5.71 -0.15 12.22
CA LEU A 114 -5.60 1.30 11.98
C LEU A 114 -6.56 1.81 10.89
N LEU A 115 -7.32 0.91 10.27
CA LEU A 115 -8.48 1.29 9.48
C LEU A 115 -9.58 1.91 10.37
N PRO A 116 -10.54 2.64 9.78
CA PRO A 116 -11.63 3.21 10.55
C PRO A 116 -12.58 2.14 10.93
N ARG A 117 -13.14 2.39 12.10
CA ARG A 117 -14.10 1.52 12.73
C ARG A 117 -15.34 1.35 11.86
N ASP A 118 -15.72 2.36 11.10
CA ASP A 118 -16.90 2.29 10.22
C ASP A 118 -16.80 1.16 9.18
N LEU A 119 -15.59 0.81 8.73
CA LEU A 119 -15.38 -0.27 7.75
C LEU A 119 -15.59 -1.67 8.33
N ARG A 120 -15.38 -1.85 9.65
CA ARG A 120 -15.51 -3.13 10.37
C ARG A 120 -16.95 -3.63 10.49
N ASN A 121 -17.91 -2.84 10.03
CA ASN A 121 -19.31 -3.24 9.94
C ASN A 121 -19.70 -3.53 8.49
N LYS A 122 -18.73 -3.96 7.67
CA LYS A 122 -18.90 -4.22 6.23
C LYS A 122 -19.39 -2.98 5.44
N ARG A 123 -19.24 -1.77 6.01
CA ARG A 123 -19.61 -0.50 5.36
C ARG A 123 -18.46 -0.02 4.49
N GLY A 124 -18.45 -0.46 3.24
CA GLY A 124 -17.39 -0.18 2.28
C GLY A 124 -16.99 -1.47 1.56
N ARG A 125 -15.98 -1.36 0.69
CA ARG A 125 -15.39 -2.52 -0.01
C ARG A 125 -13.89 -2.40 0.05
N ILE A 126 -13.23 -3.44 0.56
CA ILE A 126 -11.78 -3.54 0.62
C ILE A 126 -11.31 -4.54 -0.43
N ILE A 127 -10.35 -4.15 -1.26
CA ILE A 127 -9.60 -5.09 -2.08
C ILE A 127 -8.21 -5.18 -1.44
N TYR A 128 -7.88 -6.34 -0.91
CA TYR A 128 -6.60 -6.60 -0.27
C TYR A 128 -5.73 -7.44 -1.19
N VAL A 129 -4.57 -6.90 -1.53
CA VAL A 129 -3.63 -7.53 -2.45
C VAL A 129 -2.45 -8.07 -1.68
N THR A 130 -2.26 -9.39 -1.70
CA THR A 130 -1.06 -10.05 -1.20
C THR A 130 -0.12 -10.42 -2.32
N ARG A 131 1.17 -10.54 -2.02
CA ARG A 131 2.18 -11.08 -2.92
C ARG A 131 3.09 -11.99 -2.12
N ASN A 132 3.71 -12.99 -2.75
CA ASN A 132 4.66 -13.86 -2.08
C ASN A 132 5.75 -13.02 -1.37
N PRO A 133 6.09 -13.34 -0.11
CA PRO A 133 6.87 -12.46 0.73
C PRO A 133 8.33 -12.29 0.28
N LYS A 134 8.86 -13.25 -0.48
CA LYS A 134 10.23 -13.19 -1.01
C LYS A 134 10.34 -12.13 -2.11
N ASP A 135 9.40 -12.10 -3.06
CA ASP A 135 9.35 -11.03 -4.07
C ASP A 135 8.98 -9.67 -3.46
N VAL A 136 8.15 -9.64 -2.42
CA VAL A 136 7.87 -8.40 -1.66
C VAL A 136 9.17 -7.84 -1.07
N MET A 137 9.96 -8.68 -0.40
CA MET A 137 11.24 -8.28 0.19
C MET A 137 12.21 -7.77 -0.87
N VAL A 138 12.38 -8.50 -1.99
CA VAL A 138 13.27 -8.06 -3.08
C VAL A 138 12.80 -6.75 -3.70
N SER A 139 11.49 -6.59 -3.93
CA SER A 139 10.93 -5.35 -4.44
C SER A 139 11.17 -4.19 -3.48
N TYR A 140 10.99 -4.42 -2.18
CA TYR A 140 11.23 -3.43 -1.14
C TYR A 140 12.70 -3.03 -1.06
N TYR A 141 13.63 -3.99 -1.06
CA TYR A 141 15.06 -3.72 -1.04
C TYR A 141 15.51 -2.78 -2.17
N HIS A 142 14.97 -2.94 -3.38
CA HIS A 142 15.25 -2.00 -4.48
C HIS A 142 14.53 -0.66 -4.29
N PHE A 143 13.29 -0.68 -3.81
CA PHE A 143 12.51 0.53 -3.57
C PHE A 143 13.13 1.43 -2.49
N SER A 144 13.71 0.86 -1.43
CA SER A 144 14.40 1.63 -0.38
C SER A 144 15.65 2.35 -0.90
N LYS A 145 16.24 1.87 -2.00
CA LYS A 145 17.35 2.57 -2.69
C LYS A 145 16.83 3.67 -3.61
N TYR A 146 15.67 3.46 -4.21
CA TYR A 146 15.02 4.41 -5.13
C TYR A 146 14.40 5.60 -4.38
N MET A 147 13.80 5.38 -3.21
CA MET A 147 13.16 6.46 -2.45
C MET A 147 14.15 7.15 -1.52
N SER A 148 14.39 8.45 -1.72
CA SER A 148 15.28 9.27 -0.87
C SER A 148 14.83 9.35 0.59
N THR A 149 13.52 9.15 0.82
CA THR A 149 12.89 9.25 2.15
C THR A 149 13.01 7.98 2.98
N LEU A 150 13.63 6.92 2.44
CA LEU A 150 13.85 5.65 3.13
C LEU A 150 15.33 5.47 3.48
N GLU A 151 15.60 4.78 4.59
CA GLU A 151 16.96 4.36 4.92
C GLU A 151 17.47 3.37 3.85
N GLU A 152 18.58 3.71 3.22
CA GLU A 152 19.27 2.79 2.33
C GLU A 152 20.10 1.79 3.15
N ILE A 153 19.80 0.49 2.99
CA ILE A 153 20.58 -0.61 3.55
C ILE A 153 21.24 -1.33 2.37
N PRO A 154 22.56 -1.12 2.11
CA PRO A 154 23.21 -1.69 0.94
C PRO A 154 23.38 -3.22 1.01
N ASP A 155 23.50 -3.78 2.21
CA ASP A 155 23.64 -5.22 2.41
C ASP A 155 22.27 -5.92 2.40
N PHE A 156 22.08 -6.81 1.43
CA PHE A 156 20.82 -7.52 1.28
C PHE A 156 20.53 -8.47 2.44
N ASN A 157 21.56 -9.07 3.04
CA ASN A 157 21.38 -10.00 4.14
C ASN A 157 20.86 -9.30 5.40
N LEU A 158 21.44 -8.15 5.74
CA LEU A 158 20.97 -7.27 6.80
C LEU A 158 19.55 -6.76 6.52
N PHE A 159 19.25 -6.38 5.27
CA PHE A 159 17.89 -6.00 4.89
C PHE A 159 16.89 -7.14 5.11
N MET A 160 17.23 -8.37 4.70
CA MET A 160 16.41 -9.56 4.90
C MET A 160 16.11 -9.80 6.39
N GLU A 161 17.13 -9.79 7.25
CA GLU A 161 16.92 -10.00 8.68
C GLU A 161 16.08 -8.88 9.31
N ARG A 162 16.25 -7.61 8.89
CA ARG A 162 15.38 -6.50 9.31
C ARG A 162 13.94 -6.70 8.83
N PHE A 163 13.74 -7.13 7.59
CA PHE A 163 12.42 -7.42 7.02
C PHE A 163 11.71 -8.53 7.80
N LEU A 164 12.39 -9.66 8.06
CA LEU A 164 11.86 -10.78 8.84
C LEU A 164 11.54 -10.39 10.29
N ALA A 165 12.33 -9.49 10.88
CA ALA A 165 12.11 -8.96 12.21
C ALA A 165 11.05 -7.83 12.27
N GLY A 166 10.47 -7.41 11.14
CA GLY A 166 9.55 -6.27 11.07
C GLY A 166 10.19 -4.92 11.39
N LYS A 167 11.52 -4.80 11.29
CA LYS A 167 12.30 -3.59 11.55
C LYS A 167 12.57 -2.81 10.26
N VAL A 168 11.51 -2.61 9.48
CA VAL A 168 11.48 -1.83 8.23
C VAL A 168 10.27 -0.89 8.25
N LEU A 169 10.22 0.12 7.37
CA LEU A 169 9.01 0.93 7.22
C LEU A 169 7.81 0.02 6.91
N ALA A 170 6.65 0.33 7.50
CA ALA A 170 5.44 -0.48 7.53
C ALA A 170 5.48 -1.77 8.37
N SER A 171 6.53 -1.97 9.17
CA SER A 171 6.63 -3.06 10.16
C SER A 171 6.60 -4.46 9.52
N SER A 172 6.25 -5.47 10.30
CA SER A 172 6.21 -6.88 9.92
C SER A 172 5.17 -7.15 8.84
N TRP A 173 5.64 -7.58 7.67
CA TRP A 173 4.77 -8.07 6.59
C TRP A 173 3.93 -9.28 7.04
N LEU A 174 4.53 -10.17 7.83
CA LEU A 174 3.86 -11.38 8.33
C LEU A 174 2.68 -11.00 9.22
N ASP A 175 2.88 -10.11 10.18
CA ASP A 175 1.82 -9.67 11.09
C ASP A 175 0.76 -8.85 10.35
N HIS A 176 1.16 -8.10 9.32
CA HIS A 176 0.23 -7.37 8.46
C HIS A 176 -0.72 -8.33 7.74
N VAL A 177 -0.19 -9.32 7.01
CA VAL A 177 -1.00 -10.31 6.31
C VAL A 177 -1.84 -11.14 7.29
N ALA A 178 -1.24 -11.64 8.36
CA ALA A 178 -1.95 -12.41 9.38
C ALA A 178 -3.11 -11.63 9.98
N GLY A 179 -2.90 -10.35 10.30
CA GLY A 179 -3.92 -9.48 10.86
C GLY A 179 -5.11 -9.29 9.91
N TRP A 180 -4.84 -9.01 8.64
CA TRP A 180 -5.89 -8.84 7.63
C TRP A 180 -6.71 -10.11 7.37
N TYR A 181 -6.06 -11.27 7.30
CA TYR A 181 -6.76 -12.54 7.10
C TYR A 181 -7.56 -12.97 8.35
N SER A 182 -6.99 -12.80 9.54
CA SER A 182 -7.66 -13.19 10.80
C SER A 182 -8.88 -12.34 11.13
N HIS A 183 -8.98 -11.13 10.54
CA HIS A 183 -10.09 -10.21 10.73
C HIS A 183 -10.91 -10.02 9.46
N ALA A 184 -10.79 -10.92 8.49
CA ALA A 184 -11.51 -10.82 7.22
C ALA A 184 -13.02 -10.67 7.41
N GLU A 185 -13.59 -11.39 8.38
CA GLU A 185 -15.03 -11.39 8.67
C GLU A 185 -15.57 -10.06 9.19
N ASP A 186 -14.72 -9.19 9.75
CA ASP A 186 -15.09 -7.84 10.15
C ASP A 186 -15.36 -6.95 8.91
N PHE A 187 -14.79 -7.30 7.75
CA PHE A 187 -14.80 -6.43 6.59
C PHE A 187 -15.56 -7.03 5.42
N ASN A 188 -15.99 -6.17 4.51
CA ASN A 188 -16.38 -6.59 3.16
C ASN A 188 -15.13 -6.57 2.29
N ILE A 189 -14.42 -7.68 2.25
CA ILE A 189 -13.06 -7.79 1.71
C ILE A 189 -12.99 -8.80 0.58
N LEU A 190 -12.35 -8.39 -0.52
CA LEU A 190 -11.90 -9.27 -1.60
C LEU A 190 -10.40 -9.46 -1.46
N PHE A 191 -9.98 -10.71 -1.26
CA PHE A 191 -8.58 -11.08 -1.35
C PHE A 191 -8.20 -11.37 -2.80
N VAL A 192 -7.10 -10.75 -3.23
CA VAL A 192 -6.47 -10.93 -4.54
C VAL A 192 -4.99 -11.15 -4.31
N THR A 193 -4.36 -12.04 -5.07
CA THR A 193 -2.91 -12.18 -5.05
C THR A 193 -2.27 -11.50 -6.27
N TYR A 194 -1.05 -11.00 -6.11
CA TYR A 194 -0.27 -10.49 -7.23
C TYR A 194 -0.05 -11.57 -8.28
N GLU A 195 0.14 -12.80 -7.83
CA GLU A 195 0.38 -13.96 -8.66
C GLU A 195 -0.86 -14.38 -9.46
N GLU A 196 -2.07 -14.36 -8.87
CA GLU A 196 -3.31 -14.61 -9.63
C GLU A 196 -3.50 -13.56 -10.72
N MET A 197 -3.23 -12.27 -10.41
CA MET A 197 -3.29 -11.20 -11.41
C MET A 197 -2.25 -11.37 -12.52
N LYS A 198 -1.05 -11.87 -12.20
CA LYS A 198 0.01 -12.11 -13.19
C LYS A 198 -0.29 -13.32 -14.08
N LYS A 199 -0.94 -14.35 -13.54
CA LYS A 199 -1.25 -15.60 -14.26
C LYS A 199 -2.46 -15.43 -15.17
N ASP A 200 -3.52 -14.75 -14.70
CA ASP A 200 -4.68 -14.42 -15.51
C ASP A 200 -5.28 -13.06 -15.10
N LEU A 201 -4.78 -12.01 -15.76
CA LEU A 201 -5.23 -10.64 -15.52
C LEU A 201 -6.70 -10.43 -15.88
N ARG A 202 -7.22 -11.12 -16.91
CA ARG A 202 -8.63 -10.97 -17.32
C ARG A 202 -9.56 -11.48 -16.23
N SER A 203 -9.31 -12.68 -15.72
CA SER A 203 -10.10 -13.27 -14.65
C SER A 203 -10.03 -12.41 -13.38
N ALA A 204 -8.86 -11.88 -13.03
CA ALA A 204 -8.72 -10.98 -11.88
C ALA A 204 -9.51 -9.66 -12.06
N VAL A 205 -9.48 -9.06 -13.26
CA VAL A 205 -10.27 -7.86 -13.59
C VAL A 205 -11.78 -8.14 -13.46
N LEU A 206 -12.25 -9.26 -13.99
CA LEU A 206 -13.67 -9.67 -13.88
C LEU A 206 -14.07 -9.91 -12.42
N LYS A 207 -13.23 -10.59 -11.63
CA LYS A 207 -13.42 -10.80 -10.18
C LYS A 207 -13.57 -9.47 -9.44
N ILE A 208 -12.70 -8.50 -9.74
CA ILE A 208 -12.77 -7.15 -9.17
C ILE A 208 -14.04 -6.41 -9.61
N CYS A 209 -14.41 -6.47 -10.90
CA CYS A 209 -15.64 -5.86 -11.41
C CYS A 209 -16.89 -6.39 -10.71
N ASN A 210 -16.98 -7.71 -10.55
CA ASN A 210 -18.08 -8.37 -9.84
C ASN A 210 -18.17 -7.92 -8.39
N PHE A 211 -17.04 -7.89 -7.67
CA PHE A 211 -17.00 -7.41 -6.29
C PHE A 211 -17.41 -5.94 -6.14
N LEU A 212 -17.03 -5.10 -7.11
CA LEU A 212 -17.42 -3.69 -7.16
C LEU A 212 -18.86 -3.46 -7.67
N GLY A 213 -19.53 -4.49 -8.20
CA GLY A 213 -20.81 -4.35 -8.89
C GLY A 213 -20.72 -3.46 -10.13
N LYS A 214 -19.57 -3.44 -10.82
CA LYS A 214 -19.35 -2.69 -12.06
C LYS A 214 -19.52 -3.63 -13.24
N LYS A 215 -20.38 -3.25 -14.19
CA LYS A 215 -20.57 -3.95 -15.46
C LYS A 215 -19.79 -3.20 -16.52
N LEU A 216 -18.87 -3.92 -17.17
CA LEU A 216 -18.12 -3.47 -18.33
C LEU A 216 -18.48 -4.38 -19.50
N SER A 217 -18.47 -3.86 -20.74
CA SER A 217 -18.55 -4.70 -21.94
C SER A 217 -17.29 -5.53 -22.11
N GLU A 218 -17.33 -6.56 -22.98
CA GLU A 218 -16.15 -7.38 -23.27
C GLU A 218 -14.99 -6.53 -23.82
N GLU A 219 -15.29 -5.55 -24.67
CA GLU A 219 -14.32 -4.61 -25.25
C GLU A 219 -13.72 -3.67 -24.19
N GLU A 220 -14.52 -3.26 -23.21
CA GLU A 220 -14.05 -2.46 -22.08
C GLU A 220 -13.14 -3.28 -21.17
N VAL A 221 -13.49 -4.54 -20.89
CA VAL A 221 -12.62 -5.47 -20.14
C VAL A 221 -11.32 -5.71 -20.89
N ASP A 222 -11.36 -5.96 -22.21
CA ASP A 222 -10.17 -6.08 -23.06
C ASP A 222 -9.30 -4.83 -22.98
N SER A 223 -9.91 -3.65 -22.99
CA SER A 223 -9.21 -2.37 -22.86
C SER A 223 -8.53 -2.24 -21.50
N VAL A 224 -9.21 -2.59 -20.40
CA VAL A 224 -8.62 -2.59 -19.05
C VAL A 224 -7.43 -3.56 -18.99
N VAL A 225 -7.60 -4.80 -19.44
CA VAL A 225 -6.55 -5.83 -19.41
C VAL A 225 -5.33 -5.40 -20.21
N ARG A 226 -5.54 -4.89 -21.44
CA ARG A 226 -4.45 -4.39 -22.29
C ARG A 226 -3.71 -3.23 -21.63
N GLN A 227 -4.42 -2.24 -21.10
CA GLN A 227 -3.79 -1.06 -20.50
C GLN A 227 -3.11 -1.35 -19.16
N ALA A 228 -3.61 -2.34 -18.41
CA ALA A 228 -3.07 -2.75 -17.14
C ALA A 228 -1.88 -3.71 -17.24
N THR A 229 -1.38 -4.07 -18.43
CA THR A 229 -0.14 -4.86 -18.52
C THR A 229 1.05 -4.05 -18.01
N PHE A 230 2.08 -4.75 -17.51
CA PHE A 230 3.27 -4.08 -16.97
C PHE A 230 3.95 -3.18 -18.00
N GLU A 231 4.06 -3.66 -19.24
CA GLU A 231 4.69 -2.97 -20.36
C GLU A 231 3.95 -1.68 -20.72
N ASN A 232 2.61 -1.70 -20.67
CA ASN A 232 1.80 -0.53 -20.99
C ASN A 232 1.75 0.44 -19.82
N MET A 233 1.59 -0.06 -18.58
CA MET A 233 1.68 0.76 -17.39
C MET A 233 3.00 1.52 -17.30
N ARG A 234 4.13 0.88 -17.62
CA ARG A 234 5.45 1.51 -17.59
C ARG A 234 5.57 2.72 -18.54
N LYS A 235 4.84 2.69 -19.65
CA LYS A 235 4.83 3.76 -20.66
C LYS A 235 3.81 4.86 -20.37
N ASP A 236 2.80 4.60 -19.55
CA ASP A 236 1.76 5.56 -19.23
C ASP A 236 2.19 6.47 -18.05
N PRO A 237 2.46 7.77 -18.27
CA PRO A 237 2.86 8.69 -17.21
C PRO A 237 1.78 8.86 -16.15
N ARG A 238 0.51 8.52 -16.45
CA ARG A 238 -0.57 8.56 -15.46
C ARG A 238 -0.47 7.40 -14.46
N ALA A 239 0.25 6.33 -14.79
CA ALA A 239 0.23 5.07 -14.04
C ALA A 239 1.62 4.59 -13.56
N ASN A 240 2.70 5.14 -14.10
CA ASN A 240 4.07 4.66 -13.83
C ASN A 240 4.77 5.27 -12.61
N TYR A 241 4.19 6.32 -11.99
CA TYR A 241 4.76 7.03 -10.84
C TYR A 241 6.11 7.74 -11.13
N GLU A 242 6.52 7.88 -12.39
CA GLU A 242 7.79 8.54 -12.74
C GLU A 242 7.73 10.08 -12.63
N ASN A 243 6.53 10.65 -12.44
CA ASN A 243 6.32 12.07 -12.16
C ASN A 243 6.57 12.44 -10.67
N LEU A 244 6.98 11.49 -9.84
CA LEU A 244 7.43 11.78 -8.47
C LEU A 244 8.56 12.83 -8.49
N PRO A 245 8.52 13.82 -7.57
CA PRO A 245 9.59 14.80 -7.42
C PRO A 245 10.96 14.15 -7.19
N ASP A 246 12.02 14.76 -7.73
CA ASP A 246 13.38 14.21 -7.66
C ASP A 246 13.96 14.21 -6.23
N ASP A 247 13.43 15.05 -5.34
CA ASP A 247 13.74 15.04 -3.91
C ASP A 247 13.07 13.88 -3.15
N ILE A 248 12.12 13.17 -3.78
CA ILE A 248 11.44 11.98 -3.25
C ILE A 248 11.93 10.70 -3.93
N ALA A 249 12.16 10.74 -5.24
CA ALA A 249 12.51 9.61 -6.09
C ALA A 249 13.88 9.80 -6.77
N LEU A 250 14.85 8.97 -6.38
CA LEU A 250 16.20 8.94 -6.94
C LEU A 250 16.21 8.14 -8.25
N LYS A 251 15.72 8.76 -9.33
CA LYS A 251 15.56 8.16 -10.68
C LYS A 251 16.86 7.61 -11.28
N ASN A 252 18.02 8.09 -10.83
CA ASN A 252 19.32 7.54 -11.20
C ASN A 252 19.62 6.16 -10.56
N LYS A 253 18.88 5.76 -9.53
CA LYS A 253 19.04 4.48 -8.82
C LYS A 253 18.05 3.39 -9.28
N GLY A 254 17.20 3.69 -10.26
CA GLY A 254 16.25 2.73 -10.82
C GLY A 254 14.96 3.39 -11.27
N SER A 255 13.90 2.58 -11.38
CA SER A 255 12.55 3.03 -11.73
C SER A 255 11.55 2.47 -10.73
N PHE A 256 10.41 3.15 -10.58
CA PHE A 256 9.36 2.69 -9.67
C PHE A 256 8.80 1.33 -10.13
N LEU A 257 8.49 1.23 -11.42
CA LEU A 257 8.08 -0.02 -12.06
C LEU A 257 9.31 -0.83 -12.54
N ARG A 258 9.90 -1.59 -11.60
CA ARG A 258 11.19 -2.28 -11.80
C ARG A 258 11.15 -3.49 -12.75
N LYS A 259 10.39 -4.55 -12.42
CA LYS A 259 10.36 -5.81 -13.19
C LYS A 259 8.97 -6.40 -13.44
N GLY A 260 8.03 -6.24 -12.50
CA GLY A 260 6.66 -6.71 -12.70
C GLY A 260 6.50 -8.22 -12.92
N THR A 261 7.34 -9.05 -12.30
CA THR A 261 7.36 -10.52 -12.46
C THR A 261 7.20 -11.26 -11.13
N VAL A 262 6.82 -12.53 -11.20
CA VAL A 262 6.81 -13.50 -10.09
C VAL A 262 8.10 -14.30 -10.15
N GLY A 263 8.72 -14.56 -9.01
CA GLY A 263 9.92 -15.40 -8.89
C GLY A 263 11.25 -14.66 -9.02
N ASP A 264 11.27 -13.32 -9.03
CA ASP A 264 12.53 -12.57 -9.14
C ASP A 264 13.43 -12.76 -7.91
N TRP A 265 12.84 -13.13 -6.78
CA TRP A 265 13.58 -13.52 -5.58
C TRP A 265 14.64 -14.60 -5.83
N LYS A 266 14.41 -15.51 -6.79
CA LYS A 266 15.36 -16.57 -7.17
C LYS A 266 16.66 -16.02 -7.77
N ASN A 267 16.63 -14.81 -8.35
CA ASN A 267 17.80 -14.17 -8.94
C ASN A 267 18.65 -13.41 -7.92
N ILE A 268 18.14 -13.22 -6.71
CA ILE A 268 18.74 -12.33 -5.69
C ILE A 268 19.15 -13.11 -4.44
N MET A 269 18.29 -14.02 -3.99
CA MET A 269 18.51 -14.77 -2.76
C MET A 269 19.46 -15.96 -2.99
N THR A 270 20.40 -16.15 -2.07
CA THR A 270 21.17 -17.40 -2.01
C THR A 270 20.30 -18.54 -1.47
N VAL A 271 20.73 -19.79 -1.68
CA VAL A 271 20.05 -20.98 -1.12
C VAL A 271 19.94 -20.87 0.41
N ALA A 272 21.02 -20.49 1.10
CA ALA A 272 21.02 -20.33 2.55
C ALA A 272 20.05 -19.23 3.03
N GLN A 273 19.94 -18.12 2.31
CA GLN A 273 18.95 -17.06 2.60
C GLN A 273 17.53 -17.56 2.39
N ASN A 274 17.30 -18.34 1.34
CA ASN A 274 16.00 -18.95 1.08
C ASN A 274 15.56 -19.90 2.21
N GLU A 275 16.44 -20.81 2.63
CA GLU A 275 16.19 -21.74 3.73
C GLU A 275 15.90 -21.01 5.05
N ARG A 276 16.68 -19.96 5.34
CA ARG A 276 16.46 -19.09 6.50
C ARG A 276 15.08 -18.44 6.47
N PHE A 277 14.69 -17.90 5.31
CA PHE A 277 13.40 -17.26 5.11
C PHE A 277 12.24 -18.26 5.29
N ASP A 278 12.35 -19.43 4.66
CA ASP A 278 11.33 -20.49 4.71
C ASP A 278 11.10 -20.99 6.13
N LYS A 279 12.16 -21.11 6.93
CA LYS A 279 12.04 -21.47 8.36
C LYS A 279 11.15 -20.48 9.10
N VAL A 280 11.44 -19.18 9.02
CA VAL A 280 10.66 -18.13 9.70
C VAL A 280 9.23 -18.06 9.18
N LEU A 281 9.04 -18.17 7.86
CA LEU A 281 7.72 -18.14 7.23
C LEU A 281 6.84 -19.30 7.70
N SER A 282 7.41 -20.50 7.74
CA SER A 282 6.69 -21.71 8.16
C SER A 282 6.23 -21.62 9.62
N GLU A 283 6.96 -20.95 10.50
CA GLU A 283 6.55 -20.75 11.89
C GLU A 283 5.37 -19.79 12.02
N LYS A 284 5.35 -18.72 11.20
CA LYS A 284 4.38 -17.62 11.32
C LYS A 284 3.08 -17.79 10.52
N MET A 285 3.11 -18.52 9.40
CA MET A 285 2.00 -18.54 8.44
C MET A 285 1.21 -19.86 8.44
N LYS A 286 1.58 -20.84 9.29
CA LYS A 286 0.98 -22.19 9.34
C LYS A 286 -0.55 -22.21 9.44
N THR A 287 -1.15 -21.21 10.10
CA THR A 287 -2.57 -21.18 10.42
C THR A 287 -3.41 -20.37 9.44
N LEU A 288 -2.78 -19.70 8.47
CA LEU A 288 -3.49 -18.83 7.54
C LEU A 288 -3.84 -19.60 6.25
N PRO A 289 -5.04 -19.41 5.69
CA PRO A 289 -5.47 -20.08 4.45
C PRO A 289 -4.85 -19.41 3.22
N ILE A 290 -3.53 -19.26 3.19
CA ILE A 290 -2.80 -18.57 2.12
C ILE A 290 -1.85 -19.56 1.46
N LYS A 291 -2.03 -19.75 0.15
CA LYS A 291 -1.07 -20.44 -0.70
C LYS A 291 -0.31 -19.41 -1.50
N PHE A 292 1.01 -19.41 -1.35
CA PHE A 292 1.89 -18.57 -2.18
C PHE A 292 2.27 -19.33 -3.43
N ILE A 293 2.13 -18.65 -4.57
CA ILE A 293 2.71 -19.06 -5.85
C ILE A 293 4.13 -18.47 -5.87
N TRP A 294 5.15 -19.32 -5.98
CA TRP A 294 6.56 -18.91 -5.85
C TRP A 294 7.24 -18.70 -7.21
N ASP A 295 6.71 -19.38 -8.23
CA ASP A 295 7.04 -19.26 -9.65
C ASP A 295 5.76 -19.08 -10.47
N ILE A 296 5.83 -18.35 -11.58
CA ILE A 296 4.67 -18.16 -12.46
C ILE A 296 4.17 -19.48 -13.07
N ASN A 297 5.06 -20.47 -13.18
CA ASN A 297 4.74 -21.79 -13.70
C ASN A 297 4.14 -22.74 -12.64
N ASP A 298 4.11 -22.35 -11.37
CA ASP A 298 3.48 -23.18 -10.33
C ASP A 298 1.96 -23.26 -10.58
N GLU A 299 1.37 -24.41 -10.27
CA GLU A 299 -0.09 -24.60 -10.30
C GLU A 299 -0.77 -23.81 -9.15
N ILE A 300 -2.05 -23.43 -9.34
CA ILE A 300 -2.86 -22.69 -8.32
C ILE A 300 -3.48 -23.69 -7.35
#